data_AF-A0A0A9YJS1-F1
#
_entry.id   AF-A0A0A9YJS1-F1
#
_cell.length_a   1.000
_cell.length_b   1.000
_cell.length_c   1.000
_cell.angle_alpha   90.00
_cell.angle_beta   90.00
_cell.angle_gamma   90.00
#
_symmetry.space_group_name_H-M   'P 1'
#
loop_
_entity.id
_entity.type
_entity.pdbx_description
1 polymer ?
#
loop_
_entity_poly.entity_id
_entity_poly.type
_entity_poly.pdbx_seq_one_letter_code
_entity_poly.pdbx_strand_id
1 'polypeptide(L)'
;MGRMHAPGKGISQSALPYRRSVPTWLKLTPDDVKDQIFKLAKKGLTPSQIGVILRDSHGVAQVRFVTGSKILRIMKAIGLAPDLPEDLYFLIKKAVAIRKHLERNRKDKDSKFRLILVESRIHRLARYYKTKGTLPPTWKYESSTASALVA
;
A
#
# COMPACT_ATOMS: atom_id res chain seq x y z
N MET A 1 0.69 -9.01 13.21
CA MET A 1 -0.36 -7.95 13.34
C MET A 1 -0.05 -7.12 14.59
N GLY A 2 0.49 -5.93 14.38
CA GLY A 2 1.11 -5.08 15.41
C GLY A 2 2.51 -5.57 15.85
N ARG A 3 3.51 -4.74 16.17
CA ARG A 3 3.46 -3.31 16.56
C ARG A 3 4.80 -2.57 16.39
N MET A 4 4.74 -1.27 16.06
CA MET A 4 5.88 -0.34 16.06
C MET A 4 5.69 0.76 17.11
N HIS A 5 4.46 1.25 17.24
CA HIS A 5 4.09 2.30 18.20
C HIS A 5 2.94 1.83 19.09
N ALA A 6 2.99 0.58 19.56
CA ALA A 6 2.06 0.10 20.57
C ALA A 6 2.64 -1.16 21.29
N PRO A 7 2.14 -1.53 22.50
CA PRO A 7 2.71 -2.57 23.38
C PRO A 7 2.24 -4.05 23.26
N GLY A 8 1.82 -4.55 22.11
CA GLY A 8 1.16 -5.86 21.98
C GLY A 8 1.89 -6.76 21.01
N LYS A 9 1.57 -8.04 21.12
CA LYS A 9 2.41 -9.13 20.66
C LYS A 9 1.67 -10.03 19.65
N GLY A 10 0.81 -9.44 18.84
CA GLY A 10 -0.08 -10.18 17.93
C GLY A 10 0.66 -10.81 16.75
N ILE A 11 0.65 -12.14 16.66
CA ILE A 11 1.25 -12.89 15.56
C ILE A 11 0.11 -13.41 14.67
N SER A 12 -0.20 -12.62 13.65
CA SER A 12 -1.15 -12.99 12.59
C SER A 12 -0.64 -12.40 11.28
N GLN A 13 -0.46 -13.27 10.30
CA GLN A 13 0.04 -13.01 8.94
C GLN A 13 -0.34 -14.19 8.03
N SER A 14 -0.37 -13.96 6.72
CA SER A 14 -0.59 -15.04 5.75
C SER A 14 0.58 -16.03 5.74
N ALA A 15 0.28 -17.32 5.75
CA ALA A 15 1.27 -18.39 5.56
C ALA A 15 1.20 -18.86 4.10
N LEU A 16 2.23 -18.53 3.32
CA LEU A 16 2.31 -18.95 1.93
C LEU A 16 2.53 -20.48 1.83
N PRO A 17 1.91 -21.16 0.84
CA PRO A 17 2.18 -22.57 0.62
C PRO A 17 3.63 -22.80 0.21
N TYR A 18 4.16 -23.98 0.55
CA TYR A 18 5.52 -24.36 0.17
C TYR A 18 5.70 -24.45 -1.35
N ARG A 19 4.74 -25.10 -2.03
CA ARG A 19 4.75 -25.26 -3.49
C ARG A 19 4.50 -23.92 -4.17
N ARG A 20 5.37 -23.58 -5.13
CA ARG A 20 5.33 -22.33 -5.91
C ARG A 20 4.89 -22.53 -7.36
N SER A 21 4.61 -23.77 -7.77
CA SER A 21 4.08 -24.07 -9.09
C SER A 21 2.63 -23.61 -9.21
N VAL A 22 2.25 -23.24 -10.43
CA VAL A 22 0.86 -22.89 -10.74
C VAL A 22 0.00 -24.17 -10.70
N PRO A 23 -1.17 -24.16 -10.03
CA PRO A 23 -2.07 -25.31 -10.03
C PRO A 23 -2.60 -25.64 -11.43
N THR A 24 -2.78 -26.93 -11.74
CA THR A 24 -3.20 -27.42 -13.07
C THR A 24 -4.62 -27.02 -13.48
N TRP A 25 -5.48 -26.71 -12.50
CA TRP A 25 -6.84 -26.22 -12.72
C TRP A 25 -6.88 -24.73 -13.10
N LEU A 26 -5.82 -23.96 -12.84
CA LEU A 26 -5.76 -22.56 -13.23
C LEU A 26 -5.43 -22.49 -14.73
N LYS A 27 -6.42 -22.15 -15.55
CA LYS A 27 -6.28 -22.05 -17.02
C LYS A 27 -5.86 -20.66 -17.50
N LEU A 28 -5.68 -19.70 -16.59
CA LEU A 28 -5.26 -18.34 -16.92
C LEU A 28 -3.78 -18.32 -17.32
N THR A 29 -3.49 -17.71 -18.46
CA THR A 29 -2.12 -17.49 -18.90
C THR A 29 -1.50 -16.30 -18.16
N PRO A 30 -0.16 -16.17 -18.17
CA PRO A 30 0.51 -14.99 -17.61
C PRO A 30 0.04 -13.67 -18.21
N ASP A 31 -0.32 -13.67 -19.50
CA ASP A 31 -0.73 -12.45 -20.20
C ASP A 31 -2.19 -12.07 -19.87
N ASP A 32 -3.08 -13.06 -19.70
CA ASP A 32 -4.44 -12.80 -19.19
C ASP A 32 -4.40 -12.12 -17.81
N VAL A 33 -3.53 -12.60 -16.92
CA VAL A 33 -3.39 -12.05 -15.56
C VAL A 33 -2.85 -10.61 -15.62
N LYS A 34 -1.89 -10.34 -16.51
CA LYS A 34 -1.38 -8.98 -16.75
C LYS A 34 -2.51 -8.08 -17.24
N ASP A 35 -3.31 -8.52 -18.21
CA ASP A 35 -4.45 -7.76 -18.74
C ASP A 35 -5.49 -7.43 -17.68
N GLN A 36 -5.77 -8.36 -16.78
CA GLN A 36 -6.64 -8.08 -15.65
C GLN A 36 -6.04 -7.04 -14.69
N ILE A 37 -4.75 -7.13 -14.39
CA ILE A 37 -4.05 -6.12 -13.59
C ILE A 37 -4.17 -4.74 -14.25
N PHE A 38 -4.05 -4.64 -15.58
CA PHE A 38 -4.19 -3.36 -16.29
C PHE A 38 -5.60 -2.80 -16.21
N LYS A 39 -6.62 -3.65 -16.42
CA LYS A 39 -8.02 -3.24 -16.31
C LYS A 39 -8.33 -2.73 -14.90
N LEU A 40 -7.82 -3.38 -13.86
CA LEU A 40 -8.04 -2.97 -12.48
C LEU A 40 -7.22 -1.74 -12.09
N ALA A 41 -5.99 -1.62 -12.58
CA ALA A 41 -5.15 -0.43 -12.36
C ALA A 41 -5.74 0.82 -13.02
N LYS A 42 -6.29 0.71 -14.24
CA LYS A 42 -6.99 1.82 -14.92
C LYS A 42 -8.25 2.29 -14.16
N LYS A 43 -8.86 1.41 -13.35
CA LYS A 43 -9.95 1.77 -12.43
C LYS A 43 -9.47 2.49 -11.16
N GLY A 44 -8.17 2.71 -11.00
CA GLY A 44 -7.57 3.38 -9.84
C GLY A 44 -7.40 2.48 -8.61
N LEU A 45 -7.45 1.15 -8.77
CA LEU A 45 -7.28 0.22 -7.65
C LEU A 45 -5.81 0.08 -7.25
N THR A 46 -5.56 -0.06 -5.94
CA THR A 46 -4.19 -0.19 -5.43
C THR A 46 -3.64 -1.60 -5.66
N PRO A 47 -2.31 -1.79 -5.73
CA PRO A 47 -1.70 -3.12 -5.87
C PRO A 47 -2.20 -4.14 -4.84
N SER A 48 -2.45 -3.70 -3.60
CA SER A 48 -2.98 -4.56 -2.54
C SER A 48 -4.42 -5.02 -2.84
N GLN A 49 -5.29 -4.12 -3.30
CA GLN A 49 -6.67 -4.45 -3.68
C GLN A 49 -6.72 -5.35 -4.93
N ILE A 50 -5.87 -5.07 -5.93
CA ILE A 50 -5.76 -5.88 -7.14
C ILE A 50 -5.42 -7.33 -6.78
N GLY A 51 -4.45 -7.53 -5.90
CA GLY A 51 -4.07 -8.87 -5.43
C GLY A 51 -5.22 -9.61 -4.74
N VAL A 52 -6.06 -8.90 -3.98
CA VAL A 52 -7.25 -9.48 -3.32
C VAL A 52 -8.29 -9.90 -4.35
N ILE A 53 -8.61 -9.05 -5.33
CA ILE A 53 -9.60 -9.35 -6.38
C ILE A 53 -9.16 -10.54 -7.24
N LEU A 54 -7.88 -10.59 -7.61
CA LEU A 54 -7.33 -11.71 -8.37
C LEU A 54 -7.40 -13.02 -7.59
N ARG A 55 -7.18 -12.97 -6.28
CA ARG A 55 -7.28 -14.15 -5.41
C ARG A 55 -8.73 -14.61 -5.24
N ASP A 56 -9.63 -13.69 -4.90
CA ASP A 56 -10.97 -14.03 -4.43
C ASP A 56 -11.94 -14.30 -5.59
N SER A 57 -11.81 -13.57 -6.70
CA SER A 57 -12.75 -13.70 -7.84
C SER A 57 -12.20 -14.53 -9.00
N HIS A 58 -10.87 -14.60 -9.17
CA HIS A 58 -10.24 -15.23 -10.33
C HIS A 58 -9.42 -16.48 -9.98
N GLY A 59 -9.31 -16.84 -8.70
CA GLY A 59 -8.56 -18.01 -8.25
C GLY A 59 -7.03 -17.87 -8.38
N VAL A 60 -6.51 -16.68 -8.68
CA VAL A 60 -5.07 -16.42 -8.81
C VAL A 60 -4.48 -16.19 -7.41
N ALA A 61 -4.03 -17.27 -6.77
CA ALA A 61 -3.51 -17.21 -5.40
C ALA A 61 -2.27 -16.30 -5.24
N GLN A 62 -1.33 -16.34 -6.18
CA GLN A 62 -0.10 -15.56 -6.17
C GLN A 62 0.29 -15.14 -7.60
N VAL A 63 0.12 -13.85 -7.91
CA VAL A 63 0.49 -13.26 -9.22
C VAL A 63 1.95 -13.53 -9.58
N ARG A 64 2.86 -13.53 -8.60
CA ARG A 64 4.29 -13.80 -8.81
C ARG A 64 4.55 -15.19 -9.38
N PHE A 65 3.76 -16.19 -8.99
CA PHE A 65 3.97 -17.57 -9.44
C PHE A 65 3.45 -17.79 -10.86
N VAL A 66 2.42 -17.05 -11.26
CA VAL A 66 1.88 -17.13 -12.63
C VAL A 66 2.73 -16.30 -13.59
N THR A 67 3.05 -15.05 -13.24
CA THR A 67 3.66 -14.08 -14.18
C THR A 67 5.17 -13.91 -14.02
N GLY A 68 5.78 -14.48 -12.99
CA GLY A 68 7.19 -14.27 -12.63
C GLY A 68 7.49 -12.90 -11.98
N SER A 69 6.55 -11.95 -12.02
CA SER A 69 6.71 -10.58 -11.50
C SER A 69 5.68 -10.22 -10.44
N LYS A 70 6.01 -9.23 -9.59
CA LYS A 70 5.06 -8.68 -8.61
C LYS A 70 4.16 -7.63 -9.26
N ILE A 71 2.96 -7.43 -8.71
CA ILE A 71 1.95 -6.47 -9.20
C ILE A 71 2.54 -5.08 -9.42
N LEU A 72 3.26 -4.52 -8.43
CA LEU A 72 3.87 -3.19 -8.56
C LEU A 72 4.87 -3.10 -9.73
N ARG A 73 5.62 -4.18 -10.01
CA ARG A 73 6.57 -4.20 -11.13
C ARG A 73 5.85 -4.23 -12.48
N ILE A 74 4.77 -5.01 -12.56
CA ILE A 74 3.90 -5.09 -13.73
C ILE A 74 3.28 -3.71 -14.01
N MET A 75 2.79 -3.01 -12.98
CA MET A 75 2.25 -1.65 -13.13
C MET A 75 3.31 -0.63 -13.56
N LYS A 76 4.53 -0.71 -13.02
CA LYS A 76 5.65 0.18 -13.40
C LYS A 76 6.06 -0.01 -14.86
N ALA A 77 6.09 -1.25 -15.34
CA ALA A 77 6.47 -1.53 -16.73
C ALA A 77 5.55 -0.85 -17.75
N ILE A 78 4.33 -0.48 -17.36
CA ILE A 78 3.31 0.11 -18.24
C ILE A 78 3.02 1.58 -17.90
N GLY A 79 3.73 2.15 -16.93
CA GLY A 79 3.57 3.55 -16.55
C GLY A 79 2.27 3.85 -15.79
N LEU A 80 1.63 2.83 -15.20
CA LEU A 80 0.43 2.97 -14.36
C LEU A 80 0.74 2.86 -12.86
N ALA A 81 2.00 2.98 -12.48
CA ALA A 81 2.38 2.96 -11.07
C ALA A 81 2.03 4.30 -10.40
N PRO A 82 1.54 4.28 -9.15
CA PRO A 82 1.28 5.51 -8.42
C PRO A 82 2.60 6.23 -8.10
N ASP A 83 2.56 7.57 -8.15
CA ASP A 83 3.72 8.42 -7.84
C ASP A 83 4.19 8.25 -6.39
N LEU A 84 3.22 8.12 -5.48
CA LEU A 84 3.47 7.88 -4.06
C LEU A 84 3.33 6.39 -3.74
N PRO A 85 4.26 5.79 -2.96
CA PRO A 85 4.08 4.46 -2.43
C PRO A 85 2.77 4.31 -1.64
N GLU A 86 2.07 3.19 -1.84
CA GLU A 86 0.73 2.92 -1.28
C GLU A 86 0.69 3.04 0.25
N ASP A 87 1.70 2.51 0.93
CA ASP A 87 1.82 2.54 2.39
C ASP A 87 2.02 3.98 2.92
N LEU A 88 2.82 4.79 2.23
CA LEU A 88 3.00 6.20 2.55
C LEU A 88 1.71 6.99 2.30
N TYR A 89 1.04 6.76 1.18
CA TYR A 89 -0.25 7.38 0.84
C TYR A 89 -1.29 7.16 1.94
N PHE A 90 -1.50 5.92 2.38
CA PHE A 90 -2.50 5.62 3.41
C PHE A 90 -2.15 6.14 4.81
N LEU A 91 -0.85 6.30 5.13
CA LEU A 91 -0.46 6.97 6.37
C LEU A 91 -0.74 8.47 6.31
N ILE A 92 -0.45 9.13 5.19
CA ILE A 92 -0.78 10.54 5.00
C ILE A 92 -2.30 10.74 5.03
N LYS A 93 -3.08 9.87 4.36
CA LYS A 93 -4.56 9.88 4.41
C LYS A 93 -5.08 9.87 5.84
N LYS A 94 -4.50 8.99 6.66
CA LYS A 94 -4.85 8.86 8.07
C LYS A 94 -4.46 10.09 8.88
N ALA A 95 -3.27 10.65 8.65
CA ALA A 95 -2.84 11.87 9.32
C ALA A 95 -3.76 13.07 9.00
N VAL A 96 -4.14 13.24 7.73
CA VAL A 96 -5.09 14.28 7.29
C VAL A 96 -6.44 14.11 7.97
N ALA A 97 -6.97 12.89 8.03
CA ALA A 97 -8.24 12.62 8.70
C ALA A 97 -8.18 12.94 10.21
N ILE A 98 -7.10 12.55 10.91
CA ILE A 98 -6.93 12.85 12.34
C ILE A 98 -6.77 14.35 12.58
N ARG A 99 -6.04 15.07 11.71
CA ARG A 99 -5.90 16.53 11.81
C ARG A 99 -7.25 17.23 11.66
N LYS A 100 -8.03 16.88 10.64
CA LYS A 100 -9.39 17.40 10.42
C LYS A 100 -10.31 17.14 11.63
N HIS A 101 -10.18 15.98 12.28
CA HIS A 101 -10.90 15.68 13.52
C HIS A 101 -10.47 16.59 14.68
N LEU A 102 -9.17 16.77 14.88
CA LEU A 102 -8.59 17.58 15.96
C LEU A 102 -8.86 19.09 15.82
N GLU A 103 -9.05 19.59 14.60
CA GLU A 103 -9.45 20.99 14.36
C GLU A 103 -10.76 21.34 15.07
N ARG A 104 -11.72 20.40 15.06
CA ARG A 104 -13.02 20.51 15.74
C ARG A 104 -12.94 20.08 17.21
N ASN A 105 -12.14 19.04 17.50
CA ASN A 105 -12.04 18.40 18.81
C ASN A 105 -10.71 18.69 19.50
N ARG A 106 -10.41 19.97 19.77
CA ARG A 106 -9.09 20.39 20.30
C ARG A 106 -8.71 19.78 21.65
N LYS A 107 -9.69 19.33 22.44
CA LYS A 107 -9.48 18.71 23.77
C LYS A 107 -9.15 17.21 23.70
N ASP A 108 -9.22 16.59 22.52
CA ASP A 108 -8.92 15.16 22.34
C ASP A 108 -7.40 14.90 22.36
N LYS A 109 -6.89 14.60 23.56
CA LYS A 109 -5.47 14.30 23.80
C LYS A 109 -5.04 12.95 23.21
N ASP A 110 -5.94 11.98 23.12
CA ASP A 110 -5.61 10.65 22.58
C ASP A 110 -5.39 10.73 21.06
N SER A 111 -6.29 11.39 20.34
CA SER A 111 -6.10 11.62 18.89
C SER A 111 -4.84 12.44 18.60
N LYS A 112 -4.49 13.40 19.46
CA LYS A 112 -3.23 14.16 19.36
C LYS A 112 -2.01 13.25 19.52
N PHE A 113 -2.02 12.37 20.51
CA PHE A 113 -0.96 11.37 20.70
C PHE A 113 -0.87 10.42 19.49
N ARG A 114 -2.00 9.90 19.00
CA ARG A 114 -2.03 9.01 17.83
C ARG A 114 -1.54 9.71 16.55
N LEU A 115 -1.82 11.00 16.37
CA LEU A 115 -1.31 11.78 15.26
C LEU A 115 0.23 11.78 15.25
N ILE A 116 0.86 12.06 16.41
CA ILE A 116 2.33 12.04 16.55
C ILE A 116 2.90 10.67 16.11
N LEU A 117 2.23 9.58 16.50
CA LEU A 117 2.66 8.22 16.12
C LEU A 117 2.47 7.92 14.62
N VAL A 118 1.47 8.52 13.97
CA VAL A 118 1.26 8.39 12.52
C VAL A 118 2.32 9.20 11.78
N GLU A 119 2.54 10.46 12.15
CA GLU A 119 3.52 11.34 11.49
C GLU A 119 4.95 10.81 11.65
N SER A 120 5.28 10.28 12.83
CA SER A 120 6.55 9.59 13.06
C SER A 120 6.77 8.40 12.11
N ARG A 121 5.70 7.66 11.75
CA ARG A 121 5.79 6.58 10.73
C ARG A 121 5.96 7.13 9.31
N ILE A 122 5.28 8.22 8.97
CA ILE A 122 5.42 8.91 7.68
C ILE A 122 6.88 9.33 7.49
N HIS A 123 7.49 10.01 8.46
CA HIS A 123 8.88 10.45 8.36
C HIS A 123 9.87 9.29 8.24
N ARG A 124 9.64 8.18 8.96
CA ARG A 124 10.46 6.97 8.84
C ARG A 124 10.38 6.34 7.46
N LEU A 125 9.17 6.18 6.90
CA LEU A 125 8.99 5.64 5.55
C LEU A 125 9.52 6.57 4.47
N ALA A 126 9.27 7.88 4.59
CA ALA A 126 9.81 8.87 3.66
C ALA A 126 11.34 8.82 3.60
N ARG A 127 12.02 8.68 4.75
CA ARG A 127 13.48 8.48 4.79
C ARG A 127 13.91 7.23 4.01
N TYR A 128 13.25 6.10 4.27
CA TYR A 128 13.53 4.85 3.56
C TYR A 128 13.38 4.99 2.04
N TYR A 129 12.29 5.59 1.58
CA TYR A 129 12.02 5.74 0.14
C TYR A 129 12.93 6.75 -0.54
N LYS A 130 13.42 7.77 0.17
CA LYS A 130 14.49 8.65 -0.31
C LYS A 130 15.81 7.90 -0.47
N THR A 131 16.21 7.10 0.50
CA THR A 131 17.42 6.26 0.40
C THR A 131 17.33 5.24 -0.75
N LYS A 132 16.13 4.73 -1.04
CA LYS A 132 15.89 3.80 -2.17
C LYS A 132 15.69 4.50 -3.53
N GLY A 133 15.77 5.82 -3.60
CA GLY A 133 15.59 6.58 -4.84
C GLY A 133 14.18 6.50 -5.43
N THR A 134 13.18 6.08 -4.63
CA THR A 134 11.78 6.04 -5.06
C THR A 134 11.10 7.40 -4.88
N LEU A 135 11.52 8.18 -3.88
CA LEU A 135 11.10 9.56 -3.69
C LEU A 135 12.24 10.52 -4.01
N PRO A 136 11.95 11.72 -4.53
CA PRO A 136 12.93 12.79 -4.68
C PRO A 136 13.63 13.11 -3.35
N PRO A 137 14.93 13.44 -3.34
CA PRO A 137 15.65 13.83 -2.12
C PRO A 137 15.01 15.03 -1.40
N THR A 138 14.42 15.94 -2.18
CA THR A 138 13.70 17.14 -1.73
C THR A 138 12.31 16.84 -1.17
N TRP A 139 11.81 15.60 -1.30
CA TRP A 139 10.48 15.25 -0.84
C TRP A 139 10.37 15.40 0.69
N LYS A 140 9.31 16.10 1.11
CA LYS A 140 9.02 16.41 2.50
C LYS A 140 7.51 16.33 2.75
N TYR A 141 7.15 15.73 3.88
CA TYR A 141 5.79 15.74 4.37
C TYR A 141 5.51 17.07 5.09
N GLU A 142 4.50 17.79 4.62
CA GLU A 142 4.02 19.03 5.24
C GLU A 142 2.50 18.91 5.45
N SER A 143 2.06 19.20 6.67
CA SER A 143 0.66 18.97 7.05
C SER A 143 -0.33 19.86 6.30
N SER A 144 0.10 21.05 5.87
CA SER A 144 -0.71 22.03 5.13
C SER A 144 -1.00 21.56 3.70
N THR A 145 -0.06 20.88 3.05
CA THR A 145 -0.16 20.42 1.65
C THR A 145 -0.58 18.95 1.54
N ALA A 146 -0.53 18.21 2.65
CA ALA A 146 -0.86 16.78 2.70
C ALA A 146 -2.27 16.43 2.20
N SER A 147 -3.25 17.34 2.32
CA SER A 147 -4.61 17.11 1.82
C SER A 147 -4.67 17.04 0.29
N ALA A 148 -3.86 17.84 -0.41
CA ALA A 148 -3.79 17.84 -1.87
C ALA A 148 -3.14 16.57 -2.43
N LEU A 149 -2.29 15.90 -1.65
CA LEU A 149 -1.62 14.66 -2.05
C LEU A 149 -2.50 13.42 -1.95
N VAL A 150 -3.65 13.50 -1.27
CA VAL A 150 -4.44 12.34 -0.85
C VAL A 150 -5.95 12.52 -1.06
N ALA A 151 -6.33 13.41 -1.97
CA ALA A 151 -7.69 13.54 -2.44
C ALA A 151 -8.17 12.23 -3.11
#